data_AF-A0A1Y3X8Z8-F1
#
_entry.id   AF-A0A1Y3X8Z8-F1
#
_cell.length_a   1.000
_cell.length_b   1.000
_cell.length_c   1.000
_cell.angle_alpha   90.00
_cell.angle_beta   90.00
_cell.angle_gamma   90.00
#
_symmetry.space_group_name_H-M   'P 1'
#
loop_
_entity.id
_entity.type
_entity.pdbx_description
1 polymer ?
#
loop_
_entity_poly.entity_id
_entity_poly.type
_entity_poly.pdbx_seq_one_letter_code
_entity_poly.pdbx_strand_id
1 'polypeptide(L)'
;MRRNGYESYHGRSRGRTALKVLIGVLLVLLVLSVAALFFLEPYIHYSADGVRVELPFFGGGETETEPDPPAGTVPIQITTPEPTPSPTPEPEVDFRGVQLPAAALTDGTAQTQLEANRGTAAIFSMKEADGTLGYQSQTTLGTSSDQEGINEAIQTLNGGELYTVARISCFRDNALPWNDRALGIHSNSGNWRDDESVRWSSPAVESVRTYVAQVCGELAGLGFDELLLDNCGYPTRGTVSYIKSDSNYDPNTLTQTMEAFFQTLDQTLAQYPDIKVSVVTSLTVLGGGSDGSGLTLDLLKQYADRVYVQVPEGETVPTVEGLEIVPIVTQGTDTGSWALLS
;
A
#
# COMPACT_ATOMS: atom_id res chain seq x y z
N MET A 1 -50.82 -66.04 7.88
CA MET A 1 -49.76 -66.03 8.92
C MET A 1 -48.48 -65.54 8.23
N ARG A 2 -47.71 -64.52 8.61
CA ARG A 2 -47.57 -63.67 9.80
C ARG A 2 -47.41 -62.20 9.35
N ARG A 3 -47.80 -61.26 10.21
CA ARG A 3 -47.81 -59.81 9.97
C ARG A 3 -46.55 -59.22 10.63
N ASN A 4 -45.69 -58.52 9.88
CA ASN A 4 -44.54 -57.80 10.43
C ASN A 4 -45.03 -56.48 11.04
N GLY A 5 -44.85 -56.31 12.35
CA GLY A 5 -45.08 -55.06 13.07
C GLY A 5 -43.83 -54.18 13.04
N TYR A 6 -43.99 -52.93 12.65
CA TYR A 6 -43.06 -51.85 12.96
C TYR A 6 -43.61 -51.11 14.19
N GLU A 7 -42.86 -51.12 15.29
CA GLU A 7 -43.12 -50.23 16.43
C GLU A 7 -42.68 -48.81 16.07
N SER A 8 -43.59 -47.86 16.27
CA SER A 8 -43.33 -46.42 16.20
C SER A 8 -42.64 -45.95 17.49
N TYR A 9 -41.38 -45.52 17.36
CA TYR A 9 -40.62 -44.92 18.45
C TYR A 9 -41.16 -43.52 18.79
N HIS A 10 -41.83 -43.40 19.93
CA HIS A 10 -42.19 -42.13 20.56
C HIS A 10 -41.16 -41.74 21.62
N GLY A 11 -40.38 -40.69 21.33
CA GLY A 11 -39.43 -40.08 22.28
C GLY A 11 -39.59 -38.57 22.35
N ARG A 12 -40.32 -38.09 23.37
CA ARG A 12 -40.54 -36.68 23.73
C ARG A 12 -39.22 -36.03 24.17
N SER A 13 -38.52 -35.29 23.30
CA SER A 13 -37.18 -34.75 23.60
C SER A 13 -37.23 -33.43 24.39
N ARG A 14 -37.06 -33.55 25.72
CA ARG A 14 -36.88 -32.44 26.69
C ARG A 14 -35.75 -31.45 26.32
N GLY A 15 -34.85 -31.79 25.40
CA GLY A 15 -33.71 -30.96 25.00
C GLY A 15 -34.07 -29.69 24.22
N ARG A 16 -35.13 -29.70 23.39
CA ARG A 16 -35.50 -28.53 22.58
C ARG A 16 -36.09 -27.39 23.42
N THR A 17 -36.73 -27.73 24.54
CA THR A 17 -37.24 -26.73 25.50
C THR A 17 -36.12 -26.14 26.34
N ALA A 18 -35.17 -26.96 26.81
CA ALA A 18 -34.01 -26.49 27.57
C ALA A 18 -33.14 -25.51 26.76
N LEU A 19 -32.91 -25.82 25.47
CA LEU A 19 -32.12 -24.95 24.58
C LEU A 19 -32.79 -23.58 24.36
N LYS A 20 -34.12 -23.54 24.21
CA LYS A 20 -34.86 -22.27 24.05
C LYS A 20 -34.77 -21.39 25.31
N VAL A 21 -34.81 -22.01 26.50
CA VAL A 21 -34.66 -21.27 27.77
C VAL A 21 -33.23 -20.72 27.89
N LEU A 22 -32.21 -21.50 27.55
CA LEU A 22 -30.81 -21.05 27.56
C LEU A 22 -30.58 -19.83 26.65
N ILE A 23 -31.10 -19.90 25.41
CA ILE A 23 -30.99 -18.79 24.44
C ILE A 23 -31.71 -17.54 24.96
N GLY A 24 -32.89 -17.70 25.57
CA GLY A 24 -33.62 -16.59 26.19
C GLY A 24 -32.81 -15.92 27.30
N VAL A 25 -32.17 -16.69 28.17
CA VAL A 25 -31.34 -16.16 29.26
C VAL A 25 -30.10 -15.42 28.71
N LEU A 26 -29.43 -15.97 27.69
CA LEU A 26 -28.28 -15.32 27.07
C LEU A 26 -28.64 -14.01 26.38
N LEU A 27 -29.80 -13.94 25.71
CA LEU A 27 -30.28 -12.70 25.10
C LEU A 27 -30.59 -11.62 26.15
N VAL A 28 -31.20 -12.01 27.28
CA VAL A 28 -31.45 -11.06 28.38
C VAL A 28 -30.14 -10.57 28.98
N LEU A 29 -29.16 -11.45 29.18
CA LEU A 29 -27.82 -11.05 29.67
C LEU A 29 -27.11 -10.11 28.69
N LEU A 30 -27.18 -10.39 27.39
CA LEU A 30 -26.60 -9.52 26.36
C LEU A 30 -27.23 -8.12 26.41
N VAL A 31 -28.56 -8.04 26.49
CA VAL A 31 -29.28 -6.76 26.57
C VAL A 31 -28.91 -6.00 27.86
N LEU A 32 -28.79 -6.70 28.99
CA LEU A 32 -28.35 -6.09 30.25
C LEU A 32 -26.90 -5.59 30.18
N SER A 33 -26.00 -6.34 29.56
CA SER A 33 -24.60 -5.92 29.36
C SER A 33 -24.50 -4.69 28.45
N VAL A 34 -25.25 -4.65 27.35
CA VAL A 34 -25.28 -3.49 26.46
C VAL A 34 -25.87 -2.26 27.17
N ALA A 35 -26.96 -2.43 27.94
CA ALA A 35 -27.53 -1.35 28.73
C ALA A 35 -26.55 -0.83 29.81
N ALA A 36 -25.77 -1.71 30.44
CA ALA A 36 -24.75 -1.31 31.41
C ALA A 36 -23.62 -0.50 30.77
N LEU A 37 -23.19 -0.84 29.54
CA LEU A 37 -22.18 -0.06 28.81
C LEU A 37 -22.68 1.36 28.50
N PHE A 38 -23.89 1.50 27.96
CA PHE A 38 -24.49 2.82 27.72
C PHE A 38 -24.72 3.63 29.00
N PHE A 39 -24.98 2.97 30.13
CA PHE A 39 -25.12 3.66 31.41
C PHE A 39 -23.77 4.08 32.01
N LEU A 40 -22.66 3.42 31.66
CA LEU A 40 -21.34 3.69 32.25
C LEU A 40 -20.50 4.69 31.44
N GLU A 41 -20.78 4.86 30.14
CA GLU A 41 -20.13 5.86 29.27
C GLU A 41 -20.02 7.28 29.87
N PRO A 42 -21.04 7.87 30.53
CA PRO A 42 -20.93 9.23 31.07
C PRO A 42 -20.10 9.37 32.35
N TYR A 43 -19.57 8.27 32.91
CA TYR A 43 -18.86 8.27 34.21
C TYR A 43 -17.36 7.97 34.10
N ILE A 44 -16.83 7.80 32.88
CA ILE A 44 -15.41 7.51 32.63
C ILE A 44 -14.74 8.77 32.09
N HIS A 45 -13.96 9.44 32.93
CA HIS A 45 -13.17 10.61 32.52
C HIS A 45 -11.70 10.23 32.33
N TYR A 46 -11.19 10.43 31.12
CA TYR A 46 -9.78 10.26 30.78
C TYR A 46 -9.05 11.58 31.03
N SER A 47 -8.15 11.59 32.03
CA SER A 47 -7.27 12.72 32.34
C SER A 47 -5.80 12.32 32.23
N ALA A 48 -4.89 13.28 32.12
CA ALA A 48 -3.45 13.05 31.91
C ALA A 48 -2.76 12.22 33.01
N ASP A 49 -3.42 11.99 34.16
CA ASP A 49 -2.93 11.14 35.27
C ASP A 49 -3.65 9.77 35.37
N GLY A 50 -4.38 9.34 34.33
CA GLY A 50 -5.06 8.04 34.26
C GLY A 50 -6.58 8.10 34.39
N VAL A 51 -7.22 6.93 34.22
CA VAL A 51 -8.69 6.78 34.18
C VAL A 51 -9.28 6.94 35.58
N ARG A 52 -10.17 7.92 35.77
CA ARG A 52 -10.95 8.09 37.01
C ARG A 52 -12.42 7.81 36.73
N VAL A 53 -13.03 6.98 37.58
CA VAL A 53 -14.44 6.60 37.52
C VAL A 53 -15.12 7.17 38.76
N GLU A 54 -15.94 8.21 38.58
CA GLU A 54 -16.71 8.81 39.68
C GLU A 54 -18.15 8.30 39.65
N LEU A 55 -18.49 7.44 40.62
CA LEU A 55 -19.82 6.86 40.76
C LEU A 55 -20.62 7.63 41.82
N PRO A 56 -21.87 8.05 41.54
CA PRO A 56 -22.67 8.91 42.42
C PRO A 56 -23.17 8.24 43.72
N PHE A 57 -22.91 6.95 43.92
CA PHE A 57 -23.41 6.18 45.07
C PHE A 57 -22.37 5.94 46.18
N PHE A 58 -21.09 6.29 45.94
CA PHE A 58 -20.02 6.18 46.92
C PHE A 58 -19.55 7.57 47.35
N GLY A 59 -20.48 8.34 47.94
CA GLY A 59 -20.19 9.59 48.62
C GLY A 59 -19.88 9.35 50.10
N GLY A 60 -18.60 9.28 50.43
CA GLY A 60 -18.07 9.49 51.78
C GLY A 60 -16.68 10.09 51.58
N GLY A 61 -16.40 11.34 51.91
CA GLY A 61 -16.98 12.18 52.94
C GLY A 61 -15.80 12.64 53.77
N GLU A 62 -15.00 13.57 53.24
CA GLU A 62 -14.07 14.36 54.05
C GLU A 62 -14.22 15.82 53.63
N THR A 63 -14.92 16.53 54.50
CA THR A 63 -14.98 17.97 54.58
C THR A 63 -13.66 18.41 55.20
N GLU A 64 -12.84 19.19 54.50
CA GLU A 64 -11.75 19.91 55.17
C GLU A 64 -11.62 21.33 54.63
N THR A 65 -12.37 22.20 55.30
CA THR A 65 -11.97 23.53 55.80
C THR A 65 -11.33 24.52 54.83
N GLU A 66 -12.11 25.54 54.46
CA GLU A 66 -11.62 26.86 54.04
C GLU A 66 -10.98 27.58 55.24
N PRO A 67 -9.73 28.05 55.16
CA PRO A 67 -9.22 29.07 56.05
C PRO A 67 -9.20 30.43 55.34
N ASP A 68 -9.86 31.41 55.94
CA ASP A 68 -9.64 32.84 55.68
C ASP A 68 -8.18 33.24 56.03
N PRO A 69 -7.65 34.34 55.46
CA PRO A 69 -6.23 34.49 55.13
C PRO A 69 -5.38 35.04 56.28
N PRO A 70 -4.07 34.69 56.33
CA PRO A 70 -3.07 35.55 56.93
C PRO A 70 -2.29 36.32 55.85
N ALA A 71 -2.06 37.58 56.16
CA ALA A 71 -1.27 38.51 55.41
C ALA A 71 0.20 38.06 55.23
N GLY A 72 0.76 38.38 54.06
CA GLY A 72 2.17 38.73 53.91
C GLY A 72 3.04 37.76 53.10
N THR A 73 3.74 38.35 52.11
CA THR A 73 5.00 37.90 51.47
C THR A 73 4.86 36.71 50.52
N VAL A 74 5.30 36.67 49.25
CA VAL A 74 6.30 37.36 48.41
C VAL A 74 5.80 37.15 46.96
N PRO A 75 5.97 38.04 45.96
CA PRO A 75 5.57 37.71 44.59
C PRO A 75 6.48 36.62 44.02
N ILE A 76 5.96 35.39 43.89
CA ILE A 76 6.58 34.33 43.10
C ILE A 76 6.26 34.65 41.63
N GLN A 77 7.28 35.07 40.86
CA GLN A 77 7.16 35.16 39.41
C GLN A 77 7.08 33.75 38.83
N ILE A 78 5.88 33.35 38.41
CA ILE A 78 5.67 32.18 37.57
C ILE A 78 6.03 32.60 36.14
N THR A 79 7.26 32.34 35.71
CA THR A 79 7.58 32.30 34.28
C THR A 79 6.83 31.13 33.67
N THR A 80 5.68 31.41 33.06
CA THR A 80 4.99 30.47 32.17
C THR A 80 5.91 30.25 30.97
N PRO A 81 6.37 29.02 30.68
CA PRO A 81 7.08 28.78 29.44
C PRO A 81 6.11 29.08 28.28
N GLU A 82 6.53 29.99 27.41
CA GLU A 82 5.84 30.30 26.16
C GLU A 82 5.64 28.99 25.39
N PRO A 83 4.43 28.64 24.95
CA PRO A 83 4.21 27.42 24.21
C PRO A 83 5.02 27.51 22.91
N THR A 84 6.04 26.66 22.78
CA THR A 84 6.69 26.40 21.51
C THR A 84 5.58 26.08 20.50
N PRO A 85 5.43 26.85 19.41
CA PRO A 85 4.41 26.55 18.43
C PRO A 85 4.67 25.14 17.90
N SER A 86 3.71 24.24 18.15
CA SER A 86 3.62 22.98 17.42
C SER A 86 3.62 23.33 15.93
N PRO A 87 4.47 22.71 15.10
CA PRO A 87 4.43 22.97 13.67
C PRO A 87 3.00 22.73 13.19
N THR A 88 2.40 23.74 12.56
CA THR A 88 1.16 23.59 11.82
C THR A 88 1.38 22.44 10.84
N PRO A 89 0.57 21.37 10.84
CA PRO A 89 0.71 20.31 9.85
C PRO A 89 0.63 20.95 8.46
N GLU A 90 1.65 20.72 7.65
CA GLU A 90 1.68 21.13 6.26
C GLU A 90 0.43 20.55 5.59
N PRO A 91 -0.34 21.34 4.82
CA PRO A 91 -1.55 20.84 4.19
C PRO A 91 -1.18 19.63 3.33
N GLU A 92 -1.79 18.49 3.64
CA GLU A 92 -1.62 17.25 2.88
C GLU A 92 -2.12 17.53 1.45
N VAL A 93 -1.20 17.73 0.51
CA VAL A 93 -1.55 18.01 -0.89
C VAL A 93 -1.98 16.70 -1.51
N ASP A 94 -3.25 16.60 -1.87
CA ASP A 94 -3.81 15.44 -2.58
C ASP A 94 -2.94 15.07 -3.80
N PHE A 95 -2.42 13.85 -3.82
CA PHE A 95 -1.65 13.33 -4.94
C PHE A 95 -2.58 12.84 -6.05
N ARG A 96 -2.55 13.48 -7.21
CA ARG A 96 -3.40 13.16 -8.36
C ARG A 96 -2.54 12.84 -9.57
N GLY A 97 -2.14 11.58 -9.68
CA GLY A 97 -1.27 11.09 -10.74
C GLY A 97 -2.03 10.84 -12.03
N VAL A 98 -1.55 11.36 -13.16
CA VAL A 98 -2.13 11.10 -14.47
C VAL A 98 -1.06 10.56 -15.40
N GLN A 99 -1.27 9.36 -15.94
CA GLN A 99 -0.40 8.83 -16.97
C GLN A 99 -0.61 9.59 -18.28
N LEU A 100 0.48 10.20 -18.74
CA LEU A 100 0.53 10.97 -19.97
C LEU A 100 1.20 10.16 -21.09
N PRO A 101 0.84 10.43 -22.36
CA PRO A 101 1.50 9.79 -23.49
C PRO A 101 2.96 10.21 -23.58
N ALA A 102 3.83 9.31 -24.06
CA ALA A 102 5.27 9.57 -24.19
C ALA A 102 5.60 10.83 -25.02
N ALA A 103 4.76 11.20 -25.99
CA ALA A 103 4.92 12.43 -26.77
C ALA A 103 5.00 13.70 -25.89
N ALA A 104 4.26 13.71 -24.76
CA ALA A 104 4.22 14.82 -23.82
C ALA A 104 5.57 15.10 -23.14
N LEU A 105 6.53 14.16 -23.21
CA LEU A 105 7.91 14.39 -22.74
C LEU A 105 8.64 15.44 -23.57
N THR A 106 8.21 15.69 -24.81
CA THR A 106 9.00 16.46 -25.79
C THR A 106 8.22 17.56 -26.50
N ASP A 107 6.90 17.45 -26.60
CA ASP A 107 6.06 18.39 -27.35
C ASP A 107 5.57 19.60 -26.52
N GLY A 108 5.92 19.65 -25.23
CA GLY A 108 5.52 20.72 -24.31
C GLY A 108 4.06 20.66 -23.85
N THR A 109 3.34 19.57 -24.13
CA THR A 109 1.91 19.45 -23.78
C THR A 109 1.66 18.89 -22.37
N ALA A 110 2.70 18.42 -21.67
CA ALA A 110 2.57 17.74 -20.38
C ALA A 110 1.71 18.52 -19.37
N GLN A 111 2.00 19.80 -19.16
CA GLN A 111 1.25 20.65 -18.23
C GLN A 111 -0.22 20.78 -18.62
N THR A 112 -0.51 21.03 -19.91
CA THR A 112 -1.89 21.22 -20.38
C THR A 112 -2.69 19.93 -20.24
N GLN A 113 -2.09 18.77 -20.54
CA GLN A 113 -2.74 17.48 -20.38
C GLN A 113 -2.97 17.11 -18.91
N LEU A 114 -2.01 17.45 -18.03
CA LEU A 114 -2.14 17.24 -16.59
C LEU A 114 -3.31 18.07 -16.02
N GLU A 115 -3.37 19.37 -16.35
CA GLU A 115 -4.45 20.27 -15.95
C GLU A 115 -5.82 19.82 -16.47
N ALA A 116 -5.90 19.35 -17.73
CA ALA A 116 -7.13 18.85 -18.32
C ALA A 116 -7.71 17.64 -17.57
N ASN A 117 -6.85 16.84 -16.94
CA ASN A 117 -7.23 15.70 -16.11
C ASN A 117 -7.29 16.04 -14.61
N ARG A 118 -7.06 17.31 -14.23
CA ARG A 118 -7.03 17.78 -12.83
C ARG A 118 -5.97 17.06 -11.99
N GLY A 119 -4.90 16.62 -12.64
CA GLY A 119 -3.77 15.99 -11.98
C GLY A 119 -2.84 17.00 -11.31
N THR A 120 -2.06 16.51 -10.36
CA THR A 120 -0.95 17.22 -9.70
C THR A 120 0.40 16.58 -10.01
N ALA A 121 0.42 15.36 -10.55
CA ALA A 121 1.62 14.62 -10.92
C ALA A 121 1.49 13.98 -12.31
N ALA A 122 2.52 14.14 -13.15
CA ALA A 122 2.59 13.54 -14.48
C ALA A 122 3.33 12.21 -14.43
N ILE A 123 2.62 11.11 -14.73
CA ILE A 123 3.20 9.76 -14.76
C ILE A 123 3.58 9.44 -16.21
N PHE A 124 4.77 8.91 -16.43
CA PHE A 124 5.22 8.46 -17.74
C PHE A 124 5.74 7.04 -17.67
N SER A 125 5.28 6.17 -18.58
CA SER A 125 5.85 4.84 -18.72
C SER A 125 7.26 4.92 -19.31
N MET A 126 8.25 4.61 -18.48
CA MET A 126 9.67 4.64 -18.84
C MET A 126 10.22 3.25 -19.16
N LYS A 127 9.55 2.21 -18.67
CA LYS A 127 9.81 0.82 -19.06
C LYS A 127 8.49 0.08 -19.21
N GLU A 128 8.26 -0.47 -20.40
CA GLU A 128 7.05 -1.20 -20.74
C GLU A 128 7.19 -2.71 -20.52
N ALA A 129 6.05 -3.40 -20.50
CA ALA A 129 5.98 -4.84 -20.29
C ALA A 129 6.62 -5.66 -21.43
N ASP A 130 6.83 -5.06 -22.60
CA ASP A 130 7.53 -5.68 -23.72
C ASP A 130 9.06 -5.57 -23.63
N GLY A 131 9.58 -4.81 -22.64
CA GLY A 131 11.01 -4.58 -22.42
C GLY A 131 11.57 -3.31 -23.07
N THR A 132 10.73 -2.51 -23.75
CA THR A 132 11.13 -1.22 -24.31
C THR A 132 11.33 -0.17 -23.22
N LEU A 133 12.30 0.72 -23.44
CA LEU A 133 12.63 1.83 -22.54
C LEU A 133 12.31 3.16 -23.24
N GLY A 134 11.60 4.04 -22.55
CA GLY A 134 11.17 5.35 -23.06
C GLY A 134 12.29 6.39 -23.18
N TYR A 135 13.53 6.01 -22.90
CA TYR A 135 14.71 6.87 -22.85
C TYR A 135 15.94 6.14 -23.42
N GLN A 136 17.04 6.87 -23.62
CA GLN A 136 18.32 6.28 -24.03
C GLN A 136 19.05 5.73 -22.79
N SER A 137 18.93 4.42 -22.58
CA SER A 137 19.58 3.71 -21.47
C SER A 137 21.01 3.27 -21.82
N GLN A 138 21.85 3.13 -20.79
CA GLN A 138 23.20 2.56 -20.89
C GLN A 138 23.22 1.05 -20.71
N THR A 139 22.09 0.44 -20.34
CA THR A 139 21.96 -1.01 -20.20
C THR A 139 22.01 -1.73 -21.55
N THR A 140 22.43 -2.99 -21.53
CA THR A 140 22.45 -3.87 -22.72
C THR A 140 21.27 -4.83 -22.79
N LEU A 141 20.44 -4.88 -21.75
CA LEU A 141 19.36 -5.85 -21.62
C LEU A 141 17.99 -5.35 -22.11
N GLY A 142 17.76 -4.04 -22.11
CA GLY A 142 16.55 -3.40 -22.62
C GLY A 142 16.71 -2.87 -24.05
N THR A 143 15.58 -2.53 -24.69
CA THR A 143 15.59 -1.82 -25.97
C THR A 143 15.35 -0.33 -25.70
N SER A 144 16.41 0.45 -25.79
CA SER A 144 16.38 1.91 -25.59
C SER A 144 15.58 2.63 -26.67
N SER A 145 15.10 3.83 -26.34
CA SER A 145 14.49 4.73 -27.32
C SER A 145 15.53 5.19 -28.36
N ASP A 146 15.15 5.15 -29.64
CA ASP A 146 15.97 5.66 -30.76
C ASP A 146 15.79 7.17 -30.99
N GLN A 147 14.93 7.83 -30.20
CA GLN A 147 14.66 9.26 -30.37
C GLN A 147 15.87 10.09 -29.93
N GLU A 148 16.43 10.88 -30.86
CA GLU A 148 17.53 11.81 -30.57
C GLU A 148 17.08 12.91 -29.61
N GLY A 149 17.92 13.23 -28.62
CA GLY A 149 17.64 14.30 -27.65
C GLY A 149 16.61 13.96 -26.57
N ILE A 150 16.13 12.71 -26.49
CA ILE A 150 15.06 12.33 -25.55
C ILE A 150 15.49 12.49 -24.09
N ASN A 151 16.74 12.16 -23.74
CA ASN A 151 17.22 12.28 -22.36
C ASN A 151 17.29 13.76 -21.94
N GLU A 152 17.78 14.63 -22.82
CA GLU A 152 17.83 16.08 -22.58
C GLU A 152 16.43 16.68 -22.46
N ALA A 153 15.46 16.19 -23.23
CA ALA A 153 14.07 16.60 -23.14
C ALA A 153 13.44 16.18 -21.80
N ILE A 154 13.67 14.93 -21.36
CA ILE A 154 13.25 14.42 -20.05
C ILE A 154 13.86 15.28 -18.93
N GLN A 155 15.16 15.54 -18.98
CA GLN A 155 15.84 16.39 -17.99
C GLN A 155 15.30 17.83 -17.97
N THR A 156 14.96 18.38 -19.14
CA THR A 156 14.35 19.72 -19.24
C THR A 156 12.97 19.74 -18.62
N LEU A 157 12.15 18.71 -18.85
CA LEU A 157 10.82 18.58 -18.26
C LEU A 157 10.91 18.45 -16.73
N ASN A 158 11.79 17.56 -16.26
CA ASN A 158 12.01 17.26 -14.85
C ASN A 158 12.66 18.43 -14.08
N GLY A 159 13.41 19.30 -14.75
CA GLY A 159 13.91 20.55 -14.18
C GLY A 159 12.86 21.66 -14.05
N GLY A 160 11.62 21.42 -14.50
CA GLY A 160 10.50 22.35 -14.41
C GLY A 160 9.74 22.29 -13.08
N GLU A 161 8.51 22.79 -13.07
CA GLU A 161 7.63 22.82 -11.89
C GLU A 161 6.69 21.59 -11.80
N LEU A 162 6.71 20.71 -12.79
CA LEU A 162 5.87 19.52 -12.81
C LEU A 162 6.46 18.44 -11.92
N TYR A 163 5.64 17.89 -11.03
CA TYR A 163 6.00 16.66 -10.33
C TYR A 163 5.91 15.48 -11.30
N THR A 164 7.03 14.81 -11.59
CA THR A 164 7.09 13.73 -12.57
C THR A 164 7.35 12.37 -11.93
N VAL A 165 6.65 11.36 -12.44
CA VAL A 165 6.75 9.98 -11.97
C VAL A 165 7.16 9.08 -13.12
N ALA A 166 8.27 8.36 -12.98
CA ALA A 166 8.64 7.32 -13.94
C ALA A 166 7.99 6.00 -13.54
N ARG A 167 7.07 5.49 -14.36
CA ARG A 167 6.49 4.15 -14.19
C ARG A 167 7.37 3.10 -14.86
N ILE A 168 7.72 2.05 -14.12
CA ILE A 168 8.59 0.96 -14.58
C ILE A 168 7.86 -0.37 -14.42
N SER A 169 7.65 -1.10 -15.51
CA SER A 169 7.28 -2.52 -15.45
C SER A 169 8.51 -3.35 -15.07
N CYS A 170 8.59 -3.79 -13.81
CA CYS A 170 9.79 -4.43 -13.25
C CYS A 170 10.03 -5.83 -13.80
N PHE A 171 9.29 -6.84 -13.30
CA PHE A 171 9.53 -8.25 -13.63
C PHE A 171 8.61 -8.79 -14.72
N ARG A 172 7.57 -8.02 -15.07
CA ARG A 172 6.80 -8.25 -16.29
C ARG A 172 7.56 -7.65 -17.46
N ASP A 173 8.41 -8.48 -18.06
CA ASP A 173 9.30 -8.11 -19.16
C ASP A 173 9.36 -9.25 -20.18
N ASN A 174 8.85 -8.99 -21.38
CA ASN A 174 8.82 -9.99 -22.43
C ASN A 174 10.19 -10.23 -23.08
N ALA A 175 11.04 -9.20 -23.16
CA ALA A 175 12.30 -9.22 -23.89
C ALA A 175 13.37 -10.05 -23.18
N LEU A 176 13.53 -9.91 -21.86
CA LEU A 176 14.60 -10.63 -21.14
C LEU A 176 14.47 -12.15 -21.31
N PRO A 177 13.32 -12.79 -21.00
CA PRO A 177 13.19 -14.24 -21.11
C PRO A 177 13.16 -14.71 -22.56
N TRP A 178 12.79 -13.83 -23.51
CA TRP A 178 12.85 -14.12 -24.93
C TRP A 178 14.29 -14.26 -25.43
N ASN A 179 15.15 -13.32 -25.03
CA ASN A 179 16.56 -13.29 -25.43
C ASN A 179 17.39 -14.33 -24.68
N ASP A 180 17.16 -14.48 -23.38
CA ASP A 180 17.78 -15.52 -22.57
C ASP A 180 16.75 -16.16 -21.64
N ARG A 181 16.44 -17.43 -21.93
CA ARG A 181 15.48 -18.22 -21.15
C ARG A 181 15.88 -18.34 -19.69
N ALA A 182 17.18 -18.32 -19.35
CA ALA A 182 17.64 -18.44 -17.97
C ALA A 182 17.18 -17.27 -17.08
N LEU A 183 16.76 -16.15 -17.67
CA LEU A 183 16.28 -14.97 -16.95
C LEU A 183 14.77 -15.04 -16.62
N GLY A 184 14.04 -16.03 -17.13
CA GLY A 184 12.58 -16.09 -17.08
C GLY A 184 11.99 -16.91 -15.94
N ILE A 185 10.70 -16.66 -15.66
CA ILE A 185 9.83 -17.63 -14.97
C ILE A 185 9.44 -18.74 -15.95
N HIS A 186 9.45 -19.98 -15.48
CA HIS A 186 9.22 -21.16 -16.32
C HIS A 186 7.89 -21.86 -16.05
N SER A 187 7.40 -22.56 -17.07
CA SER A 187 6.38 -23.59 -16.98
C SER A 187 6.99 -24.92 -17.44
N ASN A 188 6.19 -25.99 -17.43
CA ASN A 188 6.63 -27.28 -17.99
C ASN A 188 6.87 -27.25 -19.51
N SER A 189 6.38 -26.23 -20.23
CA SER A 189 6.50 -26.12 -21.69
C SER A 189 7.52 -25.07 -22.15
N GLY A 190 8.23 -24.41 -21.23
CA GLY A 190 9.20 -23.36 -21.56
C GLY A 190 9.04 -22.15 -20.65
N ASN A 191 9.11 -20.93 -21.21
CA ASN A 191 8.82 -19.73 -20.43
C ASN A 191 7.33 -19.69 -20.10
N TRP A 192 7.01 -19.42 -18.84
CA TRP A 192 5.65 -19.14 -18.44
C TRP A 192 5.21 -17.79 -19.02
N ARG A 193 3.90 -17.65 -19.24
CA ARG A 193 3.29 -16.42 -19.74
C ARG A 193 2.03 -16.14 -18.93
N ASP A 194 1.76 -14.85 -18.75
CA ASP A 194 0.50 -14.41 -18.19
C ASP A 194 -0.66 -14.51 -19.20
N ASP A 195 -1.83 -14.05 -18.77
CA ASP A 195 -3.09 -14.01 -19.52
C ASP A 195 -3.05 -13.11 -20.77
N GLU A 196 -2.07 -12.20 -20.88
CA GLU A 196 -1.81 -11.38 -22.06
C GLU A 196 -0.66 -11.95 -22.92
N SER A 197 -0.24 -13.18 -22.66
CA SER A 197 0.87 -13.85 -23.33
C SER A 197 2.24 -13.18 -23.15
N VAL A 198 2.39 -12.31 -22.14
CA VAL A 198 3.65 -11.66 -21.79
C VAL A 198 4.48 -12.57 -20.90
N ARG A 199 5.79 -12.65 -21.18
CA ARG A 199 6.72 -13.40 -20.33
C ARG A 199 7.12 -12.55 -19.13
N TRP A 200 7.56 -13.22 -18.08
CA TRP A 200 8.04 -12.59 -16.87
C TRP A 200 9.49 -12.98 -16.64
N SER A 201 10.33 -12.00 -16.33
CA SER A 201 11.66 -12.23 -15.80
C SER A 201 11.54 -12.67 -14.33
N SER A 202 12.55 -13.40 -13.85
CA SER A 202 12.51 -13.96 -12.50
C SER A 202 13.22 -13.03 -11.51
N PRO A 203 12.53 -12.58 -10.44
CA PRO A 203 13.18 -11.90 -9.32
C PRO A 203 14.27 -12.75 -8.63
N ALA A 204 14.25 -14.08 -8.76
CA ALA A 204 15.26 -14.95 -8.15
C ALA A 204 16.63 -14.80 -8.82
N VAL A 205 16.66 -14.37 -10.08
CA VAL A 205 17.88 -14.18 -10.85
C VAL A 205 18.49 -12.82 -10.50
N GLU A 206 19.69 -12.83 -9.93
CA GLU A 206 20.37 -11.62 -9.45
C GLU A 206 20.57 -10.57 -10.55
N SER A 207 20.99 -10.99 -11.75
CA SER A 207 21.19 -10.07 -12.89
C SER A 207 19.89 -9.37 -13.31
N VAL A 208 18.72 -9.99 -13.12
CA VAL A 208 17.42 -9.35 -13.38
C VAL A 208 17.14 -8.27 -12.34
N ARG A 209 17.37 -8.55 -11.05
CA ARG A 209 17.21 -7.55 -9.98
C ARG A 209 18.14 -6.36 -10.18
N THR A 210 19.42 -6.63 -10.48
CA THR A 210 20.42 -5.59 -10.77
C THR A 210 20.03 -4.75 -11.98
N TYR A 211 19.49 -5.37 -13.03
CA TYR A 211 19.01 -4.66 -14.22
C TYR A 211 17.86 -3.70 -13.89
N VAL A 212 16.84 -4.16 -13.16
CA VAL A 212 15.71 -3.30 -12.76
C VAL A 212 16.18 -2.15 -11.87
N ALA A 213 17.08 -2.42 -10.91
CA ALA A 213 17.67 -1.38 -10.06
C ALA A 213 18.50 -0.37 -10.87
N GLN A 214 19.27 -0.83 -11.86
CA GLN A 214 20.03 0.06 -12.75
C GLN A 214 19.09 0.97 -13.56
N VAL A 215 18.00 0.45 -14.11
CA VAL A 215 16.98 1.27 -14.80
C VAL A 215 16.42 2.34 -13.87
N CYS A 216 16.10 1.98 -12.62
CA CYS A 216 15.66 2.93 -11.60
C CYS A 216 16.71 4.03 -11.33
N GLY A 217 17.99 3.66 -11.19
CA GLY A 217 19.07 4.61 -10.98
C GLY A 217 19.30 5.55 -12.18
N GLU A 218 19.18 5.05 -13.40
CA GLU A 218 19.28 5.88 -14.61
C GLU A 218 18.13 6.90 -14.68
N LEU A 219 16.90 6.49 -14.36
CA LEU A 219 15.73 7.37 -14.33
C LEU A 219 15.84 8.41 -13.21
N ALA A 220 16.34 8.03 -12.05
CA ALA A 220 16.68 8.97 -10.98
C ALA A 220 17.71 10.02 -11.46
N GLY A 221 18.74 9.59 -12.19
CA GLY A 221 19.72 10.48 -12.82
C GLY A 221 19.16 11.39 -13.92
N LEU A 222 18.01 11.06 -14.50
CA LEU A 222 17.27 11.93 -15.42
C LEU A 222 16.37 12.94 -14.70
N GLY A 223 16.29 12.88 -13.36
CA GLY A 223 15.66 13.90 -12.52
C GLY A 223 14.18 13.66 -12.21
N PHE A 224 13.65 12.46 -12.38
CA PHE A 224 12.28 12.16 -11.93
C PHE A 224 12.16 12.29 -10.41
N ASP A 225 11.04 12.83 -9.93
CA ASP A 225 10.76 12.99 -8.50
C ASP A 225 10.39 11.65 -7.83
N GLU A 226 9.79 10.74 -8.59
CA GLU A 226 9.30 9.46 -8.08
C GLU A 226 9.45 8.33 -9.10
N LEU A 227 9.80 7.15 -8.59
CA LEU A 227 9.83 5.90 -9.33
C LEU A 227 8.63 5.05 -8.92
N LEU A 228 7.70 4.83 -9.85
CA LEU A 228 6.56 3.94 -9.65
C LEU A 228 6.88 2.54 -10.18
N LEU A 229 7.18 1.63 -9.25
CA LEU A 229 7.46 0.22 -9.52
C LEU A 229 6.15 -0.54 -9.73
N ASP A 230 5.86 -0.85 -10.99
CA ASP A 230 4.73 -1.67 -11.38
C ASP A 230 5.18 -3.09 -11.74
N ASN A 231 4.29 -4.08 -11.56
CA ASN A 231 4.63 -5.49 -11.69
C ASN A 231 5.89 -5.86 -10.87
N CYS A 232 6.03 -5.24 -9.69
CA CYS A 232 7.18 -5.34 -8.79
C CYS A 232 7.05 -6.55 -7.85
N GLY A 233 7.02 -7.74 -8.43
CA GLY A 233 7.00 -9.00 -7.71
C GLY A 233 6.91 -10.19 -8.65
N TYR A 234 6.65 -11.36 -8.06
CA TYR A 234 6.29 -12.55 -8.82
C TYR A 234 4.88 -12.42 -9.45
N PRO A 235 4.58 -13.17 -10.53
CA PRO A 235 3.29 -13.06 -11.20
C PRO A 235 2.13 -13.44 -10.28
N THR A 236 1.14 -12.55 -10.18
CA THR A 236 -0.15 -12.79 -9.48
C THR A 236 -1.33 -12.91 -10.45
N ARG A 237 -1.07 -12.74 -11.74
CA ARG A 237 -2.04 -12.83 -12.84
C ARG A 237 -1.78 -14.05 -13.73
N GLY A 238 -2.72 -14.37 -14.61
CA GLY A 238 -2.66 -15.57 -15.44
C GLY A 238 -2.83 -16.87 -14.64
N THR A 239 -2.49 -18.01 -15.25
CA THR A 239 -2.59 -19.32 -14.58
C THR A 239 -1.32 -19.62 -13.78
N VAL A 240 -1.18 -18.97 -12.61
CA VAL A 240 0.01 -19.09 -11.74
C VAL A 240 0.28 -20.54 -11.28
N SER A 241 -0.74 -21.39 -11.23
CA SER A 241 -0.59 -22.82 -10.94
C SER A 241 0.22 -23.60 -11.99
N TYR A 242 0.50 -23.00 -13.15
CA TYR A 242 1.36 -23.58 -14.18
C TYR A 242 2.82 -23.10 -14.10
N ILE A 243 3.13 -22.19 -13.16
CA ILE A 243 4.51 -21.84 -12.87
C ILE A 243 5.19 -23.06 -12.27
N LYS A 244 6.33 -23.43 -12.85
CA LYS A 244 7.16 -24.52 -12.40
C LYS A 244 8.03 -24.03 -11.24
N SER A 245 8.02 -24.76 -10.14
CA SER A 245 9.00 -24.54 -9.06
C SER A 245 10.38 -25.04 -9.48
N ASP A 246 11.34 -24.11 -9.60
CA ASP A 246 12.75 -24.37 -9.92
C ASP A 246 13.63 -23.24 -9.35
N SER A 247 14.90 -23.14 -9.78
CA SER A 247 15.82 -22.09 -9.30
C SER A 247 15.34 -20.66 -9.57
N ASN A 248 14.44 -20.48 -10.53
CA ASN A 248 13.89 -19.18 -10.91
C ASN A 248 12.56 -18.89 -10.20
N TYR A 249 12.01 -19.85 -9.46
CA TYR A 249 10.79 -19.68 -8.69
C TYR A 249 10.71 -20.72 -7.56
N ASP A 250 10.98 -20.30 -6.33
CA ASP A 250 10.73 -21.09 -5.13
C ASP A 250 9.63 -20.41 -4.29
N PRO A 251 8.43 -21.00 -4.19
CA PRO A 251 7.32 -20.47 -3.38
C PRO A 251 7.67 -20.20 -1.91
N ASN A 252 8.70 -20.86 -1.37
CA ASN A 252 9.07 -20.73 0.04
C ASN A 252 10.00 -19.54 0.30
N THR A 253 10.55 -18.91 -0.75
CA THR A 253 11.57 -17.85 -0.61
C THR A 253 11.19 -16.54 -1.32
N LEU A 254 9.92 -16.38 -1.71
CA LEU A 254 9.49 -15.24 -2.53
C LEU A 254 9.73 -13.91 -1.80
N THR A 255 9.37 -13.81 -0.52
CA THR A 255 9.53 -12.59 0.28
C THR A 255 11.00 -12.25 0.51
N GLN A 256 11.84 -13.22 0.84
CA GLN A 256 13.28 -13.02 1.01
C GLN A 256 13.92 -12.54 -0.31
N THR A 257 13.44 -13.05 -1.45
CA THR A 257 13.92 -12.60 -2.76
C THR A 257 13.53 -11.15 -3.04
N MET A 258 12.31 -10.76 -2.70
CA MET A 258 11.84 -9.38 -2.87
C MET A 258 12.53 -8.41 -1.92
N GLU A 259 12.80 -8.81 -0.68
CA GLU A 259 13.61 -8.03 0.25
C GLU A 259 15.01 -7.76 -0.31
N ALA A 260 15.67 -8.78 -0.87
CA ALA A 260 16.97 -8.62 -1.51
C ALA A 260 16.92 -7.68 -2.74
N PHE A 261 15.79 -7.65 -3.47
CA PHE A 261 15.57 -6.68 -4.54
C PHE A 261 15.53 -5.25 -4.00
N PHE A 262 14.71 -4.97 -2.99
CA PHE A 262 14.62 -3.63 -2.39
C PHE A 262 15.94 -3.18 -1.78
N GLN A 263 16.69 -4.07 -1.12
CA GLN A 263 18.04 -3.75 -0.63
C GLN A 263 19.00 -3.35 -1.75
N THR A 264 18.90 -4.01 -2.92
CA THR A 264 19.71 -3.67 -4.10
C THR A 264 19.27 -2.32 -4.68
N LEU A 265 17.97 -2.05 -4.69
CA LEU A 265 17.41 -0.80 -5.14
C LEU A 265 17.86 0.37 -4.26
N ASP A 266 17.73 0.26 -2.93
CA ASP A 266 18.17 1.26 -1.96
C ASP A 266 19.66 1.60 -2.13
N GLN A 267 20.50 0.57 -2.28
CA GLN A 267 21.93 0.76 -2.53
C GLN A 267 22.20 1.54 -3.82
N THR A 268 21.41 1.28 -4.87
CA THR A 268 21.52 1.96 -6.16
C THR A 268 21.05 3.42 -6.08
N LEU A 269 19.99 3.67 -5.31
CA LEU A 269 19.38 4.98 -5.14
C LEU A 269 20.01 5.83 -4.03
N ALA A 270 20.97 5.31 -3.28
CA ALA A 270 21.64 6.04 -2.19
C ALA A 270 22.29 7.38 -2.61
N GLN A 271 22.59 7.56 -3.90
CA GLN A 271 23.10 8.81 -4.46
C GLN A 271 22.01 9.84 -4.83
N TYR A 272 20.73 9.47 -4.73
CA TYR A 272 19.55 10.27 -5.04
C TYR A 272 18.62 10.33 -3.81
N PRO A 273 19.01 11.01 -2.72
CA PRO A 273 18.28 10.93 -1.44
C PRO A 273 16.87 11.54 -1.47
N ASP A 274 16.58 12.38 -2.46
CA ASP A 274 15.29 13.06 -2.59
C ASP A 274 14.28 12.28 -3.45
N ILE A 275 14.71 11.20 -4.13
CA ILE A 275 13.81 10.44 -4.99
C ILE A 275 12.88 9.56 -4.17
N LYS A 276 11.59 9.58 -4.53
CA LYS A 276 10.60 8.69 -3.92
C LYS A 276 10.50 7.35 -4.66
N VAL A 277 10.25 6.29 -3.92
CA VAL A 277 9.95 4.96 -4.46
C VAL A 277 8.53 4.58 -4.11
N SER A 278 7.72 4.36 -5.14
CA SER A 278 6.33 3.93 -5.00
C SER A 278 6.13 2.55 -5.60
N VAL A 279 5.21 1.76 -5.03
CA VAL A 279 4.99 0.37 -5.46
C VAL A 279 3.51 0.12 -5.75
N VAL A 280 3.22 -0.48 -6.90
CA VAL A 280 1.88 -1.01 -7.20
C VAL A 280 1.70 -2.37 -6.51
N THR A 281 0.61 -2.53 -5.75
CA THR A 281 0.32 -3.79 -5.04
C THR A 281 -1.18 -4.11 -4.98
N SER A 282 -1.54 -5.22 -4.34
CA SER A 282 -2.93 -5.65 -4.15
C SER A 282 -3.49 -5.27 -2.77
N LEU A 283 -4.82 -5.17 -2.67
CA LEU A 283 -5.51 -5.00 -1.38
C LEU A 283 -5.19 -6.13 -0.39
N THR A 284 -4.94 -7.35 -0.90
CA THR A 284 -4.54 -8.49 -0.07
C THR A 284 -3.24 -8.20 0.68
N VAL A 285 -2.22 -7.68 -0.01
CA VAL A 285 -0.93 -7.34 0.61
C VAL A 285 -1.08 -6.17 1.59
N LEU A 286 -1.86 -5.14 1.22
CA LEU A 286 -2.17 -4.02 2.12
C LEU A 286 -2.91 -4.46 3.39
N GLY A 287 -3.77 -5.48 3.29
CA GLY A 287 -4.43 -6.11 4.43
C GLY A 287 -3.53 -7.02 5.27
N GLY A 288 -2.24 -7.13 4.96
CA GLY A 288 -1.28 -8.01 5.64
C GLY A 288 -1.33 -9.48 5.17
N GLY A 289 -2.08 -9.78 4.12
CA GLY A 289 -2.14 -11.08 3.48
C GLY A 289 -0.99 -11.30 2.49
N SER A 290 -0.98 -12.48 1.87
CA SER A 290 -0.08 -12.83 0.77
C SER A 290 -0.87 -13.19 -0.47
N ASP A 291 -0.51 -12.61 -1.61
CA ASP A 291 -1.11 -12.88 -2.93
C ASP A 291 -0.19 -13.70 -3.85
N GLY A 292 0.98 -14.10 -3.36
CA GLY A 292 2.00 -14.84 -4.12
C GLY A 292 2.99 -13.95 -4.88
N SER A 293 2.91 -12.62 -4.81
CA SER A 293 3.89 -11.70 -5.41
C SER A 293 5.25 -11.69 -4.69
N GLY A 294 5.30 -12.17 -3.45
CA GLY A 294 6.45 -12.01 -2.56
C GLY A 294 6.47 -10.68 -1.81
N LEU A 295 5.66 -9.69 -2.21
CA LEU A 295 5.47 -8.46 -1.45
C LEU A 295 4.71 -8.74 -0.15
N THR A 296 5.02 -7.93 0.87
CA THR A 296 4.35 -7.96 2.18
C THR A 296 4.13 -6.53 2.66
N LEU A 297 3.18 -6.33 3.57
CA LEU A 297 2.97 -5.02 4.18
C LEU A 297 4.23 -4.45 4.85
N ASP A 298 5.02 -5.30 5.50
CA ASP A 298 6.26 -4.88 6.17
C ASP A 298 7.30 -4.39 5.18
N LEU A 299 7.47 -5.07 4.04
CA LEU A 299 8.35 -4.60 2.96
C LEU A 299 7.88 -3.26 2.41
N LEU A 300 6.57 -3.09 2.20
CA LEU A 300 6.02 -1.83 1.68
C LEU A 300 6.24 -0.68 2.67
N LYS A 301 6.00 -0.90 3.97
CA LYS A 301 6.27 0.11 5.01
C LYS A 301 7.74 0.47 5.14
N GLN A 302 8.63 -0.45 4.82
CA GLN A 302 10.06 -0.24 4.95
C GLN A 302 10.66 0.46 3.73
N TYR A 303 10.20 0.13 2.53
CA TYR A 303 10.88 0.51 1.28
C TYR A 303 10.05 1.38 0.33
N ALA A 304 8.76 1.61 0.60
CA ALA A 304 7.92 2.44 -0.26
C ALA A 304 7.49 3.73 0.45
N ASP A 305 7.63 4.85 -0.25
CA ASP A 305 7.07 6.14 0.14
C ASP A 305 5.55 6.17 -0.09
N ARG A 306 5.08 5.56 -1.19
CA ARG A 306 3.66 5.43 -1.52
C ARG A 306 3.32 4.06 -2.09
N VAL A 307 2.07 3.67 -1.92
CA VAL A 307 1.55 2.43 -2.50
C VAL A 307 0.33 2.70 -3.36
N TYR A 308 0.40 2.20 -4.59
CA TYR A 308 -0.67 2.31 -5.56
C TYR A 308 -1.47 1.02 -5.54
N VAL A 309 -2.80 1.10 -5.50
CA VAL A 309 -3.64 -0.08 -5.41
C VAL A 309 -4.86 0.03 -6.30
N GLN A 310 -5.13 -1.02 -7.08
CA GLN A 310 -6.40 -1.13 -7.79
C GLN A 310 -7.50 -1.47 -6.77
N VAL A 311 -8.52 -0.61 -6.68
CA VAL A 311 -9.67 -0.84 -5.80
C VAL A 311 -10.83 -1.35 -6.64
N PRO A 312 -11.33 -2.57 -6.40
CA PRO A 312 -12.54 -3.07 -7.05
C PRO A 312 -13.77 -2.23 -6.67
N GLU A 313 -14.78 -2.22 -7.54
CA GLU A 313 -16.02 -1.49 -7.29
C GLU A 313 -16.70 -2.00 -6.00
N GLY A 314 -16.99 -1.07 -5.08
CA GLY A 314 -17.63 -1.38 -3.80
C GLY A 314 -16.67 -1.74 -2.66
N GLU A 315 -15.36 -1.81 -2.92
CA GLU A 315 -14.33 -1.93 -1.88
C GLU A 315 -13.80 -0.55 -1.47
N THR A 316 -13.28 -0.45 -0.25
CA THR A 316 -12.70 0.78 0.30
C THR A 316 -11.19 0.64 0.43
N VAL A 317 -10.47 1.73 0.18
CA VAL A 317 -9.02 1.79 0.45
C VAL A 317 -8.80 1.62 1.96
N PRO A 318 -7.98 0.65 2.40
CA PRO A 318 -7.65 0.51 3.81
C PRO A 318 -6.76 1.68 4.26
N THR A 319 -6.96 2.17 5.47
CA THR A 319 -6.00 3.09 6.09
C THR A 319 -4.89 2.28 6.75
N VAL A 320 -3.66 2.51 6.33
CA VAL A 320 -2.47 1.88 6.92
C VAL A 320 -1.61 2.98 7.52
N GLU A 321 -1.38 2.92 8.84
CA GLU A 321 -0.52 3.87 9.52
C GLU A 321 0.91 3.83 8.95
N GLY A 322 1.43 5.02 8.60
CA GLY A 322 2.78 5.20 8.07
C GLY A 322 2.94 4.88 6.59
N LEU A 323 1.86 4.71 5.83
CA LEU A 323 1.91 4.43 4.40
C LEU A 323 0.90 5.29 3.64
N GLU A 324 1.38 6.09 2.68
CA GLU A 324 0.50 6.84 1.78
C GLU A 324 -0.06 5.90 0.71
N ILE A 325 -1.39 5.81 0.61
CA ILE A 325 -2.06 4.90 -0.32
C ILE A 325 -2.79 5.72 -1.40
N VAL A 326 -2.48 5.41 -2.65
CA VAL A 326 -3.04 6.06 -3.84
C VAL A 326 -3.91 5.05 -4.60
N PRO A 327 -5.25 5.19 -4.61
CA PRO A 327 -6.11 4.32 -5.40
C PRO A 327 -5.91 4.54 -6.90
N ILE A 328 -5.76 3.46 -7.66
CA ILE A 328 -5.79 3.47 -9.11
C ILE A 328 -7.26 3.45 -9.55
N VAL A 329 -7.68 4.48 -10.26
CA VAL A 329 -9.07 4.70 -10.68
C VAL A 329 -9.17 4.74 -12.20
N THR A 330 -10.40 4.61 -12.72
CA THR A 330 -10.67 4.76 -14.16
C THR A 330 -11.02 6.20 -14.54
N GLN A 331 -11.42 7.03 -13.57
CA GLN A 331 -11.74 8.44 -13.74
C GLN A 331 -11.30 9.22 -12.49
N GLY A 332 -10.62 10.35 -12.69
CA GLY A 332 -10.17 11.22 -11.62
C GLY A 332 -11.32 11.99 -10.97
N THR A 333 -11.14 12.39 -9.71
CA THR A 333 -12.10 13.23 -8.98
C THR A 333 -11.45 14.54 -8.53
N ASP A 334 -12.26 15.50 -8.09
CA ASP A 334 -11.76 16.84 -7.71
C ASP A 334 -11.07 16.86 -6.34
N THR A 335 -11.20 15.79 -5.56
CA THR A 335 -10.76 15.70 -4.16
C THR A 335 -10.08 14.37 -3.87
N GLY A 336 -9.11 14.37 -2.95
CA GLY A 336 -8.42 13.15 -2.51
C GLY A 336 -7.36 12.67 -3.49
N SER A 337 -6.50 11.78 -2.99
CA SER A 337 -5.44 11.18 -3.78
C SER A 337 -5.96 10.07 -4.69
N TRP A 338 -5.46 10.02 -5.92
CA TRP A 338 -5.76 8.97 -6.91
C TRP A 338 -4.71 8.93 -8.02
N ALA A 339 -4.69 7.84 -8.78
CA ALA A 339 -3.88 7.69 -9.98
C ALA A 339 -4.69 7.16 -11.17
N LEU A 340 -4.48 7.73 -12.36
CA LEU A 340 -4.97 7.24 -13.64
C LEU A 340 -3.82 6.57 -14.38
N LEU A 341 -3.80 5.24 -14.41
CA LEU A 341 -2.83 4.46 -15.17
C LEU A 341 -3.52 3.91 -16.42
N SER A 342 -3.11 4.39 -17.59
CA SER A 342 -3.61 3.93 -18.90
C SER A 342 -2.86 2.73 -19.42
#